data_AF-A0A0Q7E0B1-F1
#
_entry.id   AF-A0A0Q7E0B1-F1
#
_cell.length_a   1.000
_cell.length_b   1.000
_cell.length_c   1.000
_cell.angle_alpha   90.00
_cell.angle_beta   90.00
_cell.angle_gamma   90.00
#
_symmetry.space_group_name_H-M   'P 1'
#
loop_
_entity.id
_entity.type
_entity.pdbx_description
1 polymer ?
#
loop_
_entity_poly.entity_id
_entity_poly.type
_entity_poly.pdbx_seq_one_letter_code
_entity_poly.pdbx_strand_id
1 'polypeptide(L)' 'MEILQPGDHVVCAVSGKLISLDLLTYWSVEFQEAYATAAFMTQRWVETHGRTELDSGSR' A
#
# COMPACT_ATOMS: atom_id res chain seq x y z
N MET A 1 -10.04 -19.05 16.19
CA MET A 1 -10.28 -18.32 14.93
C MET A 1 -10.10 -19.32 13.81
N GLU A 2 -11.16 -19.59 13.08
CA GLU A 2 -11.14 -20.54 11.96
C GLU A 2 -11.31 -19.76 10.66
N ILE A 3 -10.41 -20.00 9.71
CA ILE A 3 -10.49 -19.43 8.37
C ILE A 3 -11.35 -20.38 7.54
N LEU A 4 -12.50 -19.89 7.05
CA LEU A 4 -13.40 -20.68 6.20
C LEU A 4 -12.87 -20.85 4.77
N GLN A 5 -12.23 -19.81 4.23
CA GLN A 5 -11.59 -19.83 2.92
C GLN A 5 -10.45 -18.80 2.88
N PRO A 6 -9.27 -19.13 2.32
CA PRO A 6 -8.23 -18.14 2.06
C PRO A 6 -8.68 -17.17 0.96
N GLY A 7 -8.22 -15.91 1.04
CA GLY A 7 -8.31 -15.00 -0.10
C GLY A 7 -7.24 -15.31 -1.13
N ASP A 8 -7.51 -15.05 -2.42
CA ASP A 8 -6.57 -15.35 -3.51
C ASP A 8 -5.86 -14.11 -4.07
N HIS A 9 -6.37 -12.93 -3.73
CA HIS A 9 -5.86 -11.65 -4.22
C HIS A 9 -6.08 -10.52 -3.23
N VAL A 10 -5.31 -9.45 -3.39
CA VAL A 10 -5.51 -8.15 -2.75
C VAL A 10 -5.74 -7.08 -3.81
N VAL A 11 -6.25 -5.92 -3.41
CA VAL A 11 -6.49 -4.79 -4.32
C VAL A 11 -5.36 -3.79 -4.18
N CYS A 12 -4.82 -3.32 -5.31
CA CYS A 12 -3.86 -2.24 -5.32
C CYS A 12 -4.49 -0.95 -4.79
N ALA A 13 -3.93 -0.37 -3.73
CA ALA A 13 -4.48 0.84 -3.10
C ALA A 13 -4.48 2.08 -4.03
N VAL A 14 -3.55 2.12 -5.00
CA VAL A 14 -3.42 3.24 -5.94
C VAL A 14 -4.24 3.03 -7.21
N SER A 15 -4.22 1.83 -7.79
CA SER A 15 -4.82 1.57 -9.11
C SER A 15 -6.12 0.78 -9.09
N GLY A 16 -6.50 0.18 -7.96
CA GLY A 16 -7.67 -0.69 -7.86
C GLY A 16 -7.52 -2.06 -8.55
N LYS A 17 -6.39 -2.36 -9.17
CA LYS A 17 -6.14 -3.66 -9.82
C LYS A 17 -6.04 -4.79 -8.79
N LEU A 18 -6.59 -5.95 -9.13
CA LEU A 18 -6.38 -7.17 -8.35
C LEU A 18 -4.93 -7.66 -8.51
N ILE A 19 -4.31 -8.06 -7.41
CA ILE A 19 -2.98 -8.62 -7.33
C ILE A 19 -3.12 -9.99 -6.69
N SER A 20 -2.82 -11.06 -7.44
CA SER A 20 -2.76 -12.41 -6.86
C SER A 20 -1.76 -12.43 -5.70
N LEU A 21 -2.09 -13.13 -4.61
CA LEU A 21 -1.21 -13.22 -3.44
C LEU A 21 0.16 -13.81 -3.79
N ASP A 22 0.23 -14.74 -4.74
CA ASP A 22 1.49 -15.36 -5.18
C ASP A 22 2.40 -14.40 -5.97
N LEU A 23 1.84 -13.28 -6.45
CA LEU A 23 2.55 -12.24 -7.19
C LEU A 23 2.75 -10.96 -6.37
N LEU A 24 2.28 -10.92 -5.12
CA LEU A 24 2.36 -9.74 -4.27
C LEU A 24 3.81 -9.47 -3.85
N THR A 25 4.41 -8.44 -4.43
CA THR A 25 5.82 -8.06 -4.16
C THR A 25 5.94 -6.75 -3.38
N TYR A 26 4.96 -5.85 -3.51
CA TYR A 26 5.04 -4.50 -2.93
C TYR A 26 3.93 -4.29 -1.90
N TRP A 27 4.33 -4.09 -0.63
CA TRP A 27 3.43 -3.91 0.51
C TRP A 27 3.94 -2.79 1.42
N SER A 28 3.04 -1.88 1.83
CA SER A 28 3.32 -0.93 2.90
C SER A 28 2.84 -1.49 4.23
N VAL A 29 3.76 -1.70 5.17
CA VAL A 29 3.42 -2.13 6.53
C VAL A 29 2.72 -1.01 7.31
N GLU A 30 3.10 0.25 7.09
CA GLU A 30 2.50 1.39 7.79
C GLU A 30 1.02 1.55 7.46
N PHE A 31 0.66 1.47 6.17
CA PHE A 31 -0.72 1.68 5.72
C PHE A 31 -1.50 0.38 5.48
N GLN A 32 -0.84 -0.79 5.59
CA GLN A 32 -1.43 -2.09 5.26
C GLN A 32 -2.02 -2.13 3.84
N GLU A 33 -1.25 -1.62 2.88
CA GLU A 33 -1.66 -1.42 1.49
C GLU A 33 -0.77 -2.21 0.52
N ALA A 34 -1.39 -2.80 -0.51
CA ALA A 34 -0.70 -3.52 -1.59
C ALA A 34 -0.54 -2.64 -2.84
N TYR A 35 0.54 -2.86 -3.61
CA TYR A 35 0.82 -2.14 -4.85
C TYR A 35 1.15 -3.07 -6.02
N ALA A 36 0.53 -2.81 -7.18
CA ALA A 36 0.75 -3.63 -8.37
C ALA A 36 2.13 -3.41 -9.02
N THR A 37 2.77 -2.27 -8.74
CA THR A 37 4.10 -1.91 -9.25
C THR A 37 4.87 -1.08 -8.23
N ALA A 38 6.20 -1.06 -8.34
CA ALA A 38 7.06 -0.17 -7.55
C ALA A 38 6.67 1.31 -7.71
N ALA A 39 6.29 1.73 -8.93
CA ALA A 39 5.88 3.11 -9.21
C ALA A 39 4.66 3.54 -8.36
N PHE A 40 3.67 2.65 -8.19
CA PHE A 40 2.51 2.95 -7.34
C PHE A 40 2.89 3.02 -5.86
N MET A 41 3.80 2.15 -5.39
CA MET A 41 4.33 2.25 -4.02
C MET A 41 5.04 3.59 -3.78
N THR A 42 5.93 4.00 -4.71
CA THR A 42 6.66 5.27 -4.61
C THR A 42 5.71 6.46 -4.66
N GLN A 43 4.72 6.46 -5.56
CA GLN A 43 3.70 7.51 -5.63
C GLN A 43 3.00 7.67 -4.27
N ARG A 44 2.50 6.56 -3.70
CA ARG A 44 1.80 6.57 -2.42
C ARG A 44 2.69 7.04 -1.27
N TRP A 45 3.96 6.64 -1.27
CA TRP A 45 4.93 7.08 -0.27
C TRP A 45 5.15 8.60 -0.32
N VAL A 46 5.29 9.18 -1.52
CA VAL A 46 5.42 10.64 -1.69
C VAL A 46 4.14 11.36 -1.21
N GLU A 47 2.96 10.84 -1.50
CA GLU A 47 1.69 11.43 -1.04
C GLU A 47 1.56 11.44 0.50
N THR A 48 1.98 10.37 1.17
CA THR A 48 1.81 10.22 2.62
C THR A 48 2.94 10.86 3.43
N HIS A 49 4.17 10.92 2.89
CA HIS A 49 5.36 11.42 3.59
C HIS A 49 5.82 12.81 3.10
N GLY A 50 5.47 13.21 1.87
CA GLY A 50 5.84 14.51 1.31
C GLY A 50 5.15 15.71 1.99
N ARG A 51 4.17 15.47 2.87
CA ARG A 51 3.54 16.53 3.70
C ARG A 51 4.26 16.80 5.02
N THR A 52 5.09 15.88 5.51
CA THR A 52 5.63 15.95 6.88
C THR A 52 6.71 17.03 7.07
N GLU A 53 7.33 17.51 5.99
CA GLU A 53 8.40 18.53 6.05
C GLU A 53 7.89 19.98 6.18
N LEU A 54 6.59 20.24 5.97
CA LEU A 54 6.00 21.60 6.09
C LEU A 54 5.38 21.86 7.48
N ASP A 55 5.08 20.82 8.26
CA ASP A 55 4.37 20.95 9.55
C ASP A 55 5.29 20.87 10.79
N SER A 56 6.61 20.67 10.62
CA SER A 56 7.57 20.59 11.74
C SER A 56 8.00 21.98 12.28
N GLY A 57 7.30 23.04 11.88
CA GLY A 57 7.64 24.43 12.18
C GLY A 57 6.51 25.25 12.77
N SER A 58 5.82 24.75 13.80
CA SER A 58 5.13 25.65 14.73
C SER A 58 5.09 25.06 16.13
N ARG A 59 5.59 25.85 17.09
CA ARG A 59 5.23 25.70 18.51
C ARG A 59 3.73 25.82 18.69
#